data_AF-A0A2D7ZD33-F1
#
_entry.id   AF-A0A2D7ZD33-F1
#
_cell.length_a   1.000
_cell.length_b   1.000
_cell.length_c   1.000
_cell.angle_alpha   90.00
_cell.angle_beta   90.00
_cell.angle_gamma   90.00
#
_symmetry.space_group_name_H-M   'P 1'
#
loop_
_entity.id
_entity.type
_entity.pdbx_description
1 polymer ?
#
loop_
_entity_poly.entity_id
_entity_poly.type
_entity_poly.pdbx_seq_one_letter_code
_entity_poly.pdbx_strand_id
1 'polypeptide(L)'
;MLEPAITSELIESHGLNSSEYDLLLEIIGRNPTFTELGIFSAMWNEHCSYKSSKKWLRLLPTKGKNVICGPGENAGIVDIGDNQAVVFKMESHNHPSYIEPHQGAATGVGGILRDVFTMGARPIAAMNALSFGEINHPRTKGLVHGVVEGIGSYGNSFGVPTVGGEIRFNKSYNGNCLVNAFAAGLVDHNMIFYSAASGVGMPVVYLGAKTGRDGVGGATMASAEFDDTIEEKRPTVQVGDPFTEKRLLEACLELMKTDAVVSIQDMGAAGLTCSAVEMGDKGNLGIKLNLDLVPTREKNMTAYEMMLSESQERMLMVLKPEKEEQSRAIFEKWDLDFAIIGETIPEDLFIIEHNGEIKAQVPLKALSGNSPEYDRSWKEPPKVKPLKVIKSFSPLEGLLSLISSPNYCCKKWVYQQYDSQVMADTVITPGTGSGMVRVHGTNKSLAFTADVTPRYVKADPLEGGKQAVAEAFRNLCAVGAKPI
;
A
#
# COMPACT_ATOMS: atom_id res chain seq x y z
N MET A 1 -6.63 -28.14 15.88
CA MET A 1 -6.61 -28.88 14.59
C MET A 1 -5.18 -29.34 14.36
N LEU A 2 -4.97 -30.53 13.76
CA LEU A 2 -3.64 -30.96 13.36
C LEU A 2 -3.15 -30.07 12.22
N GLU A 3 -1.95 -29.52 12.33
CA GLU A 3 -1.32 -28.77 11.23
C GLU A 3 -1.05 -29.71 10.04
N PRO A 4 -1.17 -29.21 8.80
CA PRO A 4 -0.89 -30.02 7.62
C PRO A 4 0.58 -30.44 7.58
N ALA A 5 0.86 -31.62 7.03
CA ALA A 5 2.23 -32.03 6.74
C ALA A 5 2.83 -31.14 5.65
N ILE A 6 4.08 -30.72 5.82
CA ILE A 6 4.80 -29.91 4.84
C ILE A 6 5.32 -30.81 3.73
N THR A 7 4.61 -30.84 2.60
CA THR A 7 4.98 -31.56 1.38
C THR A 7 5.56 -30.61 0.33
N SER A 8 6.20 -31.15 -0.71
CA SER A 8 6.69 -30.37 -1.84
C SER A 8 5.57 -29.57 -2.52
N GLU A 9 4.38 -30.15 -2.67
CA GLU A 9 3.22 -29.44 -3.24
C GLU A 9 2.78 -28.27 -2.35
N LEU A 10 2.82 -28.44 -1.02
CA LEU A 10 2.48 -27.36 -0.09
C LEU A 10 3.50 -26.21 -0.18
N ILE A 11 4.79 -26.52 -0.26
CA ILE A 11 5.86 -25.53 -0.40
C ILE A 11 5.69 -24.72 -1.69
N GLU A 12 5.41 -25.41 -2.81
CA GLU A 12 5.20 -24.75 -4.11
C GLU A 12 3.93 -23.87 -4.09
N SER A 13 2.85 -24.32 -3.44
CA SER A 13 1.63 -23.50 -3.28
C SER A 13 1.86 -22.22 -2.45
N HIS A 14 2.92 -22.20 -1.62
CA HIS A 14 3.37 -21.02 -0.88
C HIS A 14 4.32 -20.13 -1.70
N GLY A 15 4.51 -20.41 -2.99
CA GLY A 15 5.34 -19.59 -3.88
C GLY A 15 6.83 -19.64 -3.58
N LEU A 16 7.28 -20.64 -2.80
CA LEU A 16 8.69 -20.89 -2.52
C LEU A 16 9.22 -21.93 -3.50
N ASN A 17 10.33 -21.61 -4.17
CA ASN A 17 11.05 -22.60 -4.97
C ASN A 17 12.00 -23.45 -4.08
N SER A 18 12.54 -24.54 -4.63
CA SER A 18 13.40 -25.46 -3.88
C SER A 18 14.61 -24.78 -3.23
N SER A 19 15.26 -23.83 -3.92
CA SER A 19 16.42 -23.12 -3.36
C SER A 19 16.05 -22.15 -2.24
N GLU A 20 14.86 -21.54 -2.31
CA GLU A 20 14.33 -20.71 -1.22
C GLU A 20 14.00 -21.57 0.00
N TYR A 21 13.39 -22.75 -0.22
CA TYR A 21 13.09 -23.67 0.88
C TYR A 21 14.36 -24.25 1.52
N ASP A 22 15.39 -24.58 0.74
CA ASP A 22 16.68 -25.03 1.26
C ASP A 22 17.34 -23.95 2.14
N LEU A 23 17.29 -22.68 1.71
CA LEU A 23 17.79 -21.55 2.50
C LEU A 23 16.99 -21.35 3.79
N LEU A 24 15.66 -21.51 3.74
CA LEU A 24 14.81 -21.49 4.93
C LEU A 24 15.24 -22.57 5.92
N LEU A 25 15.48 -23.80 5.45
CA LEU A 25 15.96 -24.90 6.30
C LEU A 25 17.34 -24.60 6.90
N GLU A 26 18.25 -23.98 6.16
CA GLU A 26 19.56 -23.56 6.65
C GLU A 26 19.43 -22.52 7.79
N ILE A 27 18.54 -21.55 7.64
CA ILE A 27 18.29 -20.49 8.63
C ILE A 27 17.71 -21.06 9.92
N ILE A 28 16.70 -21.93 9.82
CA ILE A 28 15.97 -22.44 11.00
C ILE A 28 16.68 -23.66 11.61
N GLY A 29 17.44 -24.42 10.81
CA GLY A 29 18.18 -25.62 11.24
C GLY A 29 17.29 -26.84 11.51
N ARG A 30 16.01 -26.79 11.15
CA ARG A 30 15.01 -27.86 11.31
C ARG A 30 13.87 -27.69 10.31
N ASN A 31 12.97 -28.67 10.25
CA ASN A 31 11.71 -28.49 9.53
C ASN A 31 10.90 -27.35 10.17
N PRO A 32 10.33 -26.44 9.35
CA PRO A 32 9.47 -25.37 9.84
C PRO A 32 8.13 -25.92 10.35
N THR A 33 7.45 -25.16 11.21
CA THR A 33 6.01 -25.36 11.47
C THR A 33 5.19 -24.85 10.28
N PHE A 34 3.89 -25.16 10.23
CA PHE A 34 3.03 -24.61 9.18
C PHE A 34 2.96 -23.08 9.23
N THR A 35 2.95 -22.51 10.44
CA THR A 35 2.95 -21.05 10.66
C THR A 35 4.27 -20.42 10.18
N GLU A 36 5.41 -21.04 10.46
CA GLU A 36 6.72 -20.55 10.00
C GLU A 36 6.84 -20.58 8.47
N LEU A 37 6.38 -21.64 7.82
CA LEU A 37 6.33 -21.71 6.35
C LEU A 37 5.50 -20.56 5.77
N GLY A 38 4.34 -20.27 6.36
CA GLY A 38 3.49 -19.16 5.98
C GLY A 38 4.17 -17.80 6.16
N ILE A 39 4.81 -17.58 7.30
CA ILE A 39 5.55 -16.34 7.60
C ILE A 39 6.67 -16.11 6.57
N PHE A 40 7.51 -17.11 6.30
CA PHE A 40 8.58 -16.99 5.30
C PHE A 40 8.04 -16.78 3.90
N SER A 41 7.01 -17.53 3.51
CA SER A 41 6.32 -17.38 2.22
C SER A 41 5.83 -15.94 2.00
N ALA A 42 5.19 -15.37 3.00
CA ALA A 42 4.64 -14.02 2.92
C ALA A 42 5.75 -12.95 2.88
N MET A 43 6.83 -13.12 3.65
CA MET A 43 7.94 -12.16 3.68
C MET A 43 8.83 -12.24 2.43
N TRP A 44 8.97 -13.41 1.81
CA TRP A 44 9.86 -13.64 0.66
C TRP A 44 9.17 -13.64 -0.70
N ASN A 45 7.86 -13.37 -0.77
CA ASN A 45 7.17 -13.20 -2.03
C ASN A 45 7.60 -11.88 -2.73
N GLU A 46 7.27 -11.74 -4.02
CA GLU A 46 7.66 -10.54 -4.79
C GLU A 46 7.05 -9.26 -4.24
N HIS A 47 5.82 -9.34 -3.73
CA HIS A 47 5.06 -8.21 -3.21
C HIS A 47 5.75 -7.55 -2.00
N CYS A 48 6.25 -8.34 -1.05
CA CYS A 48 6.88 -7.85 0.18
C CYS A 48 8.40 -7.67 0.03
N SER A 49 9.09 -8.61 -0.61
CA SER A 49 10.57 -8.58 -0.68
C SER A 49 11.13 -7.74 -1.81
N TYR A 50 10.32 -7.46 -2.85
CA TYR A 50 10.75 -6.83 -4.09
C TYR A 50 11.92 -7.56 -4.75
N LYS A 51 12.03 -8.90 -4.58
CA LYS A 51 13.21 -9.69 -4.96
C LYS A 51 13.66 -9.52 -6.42
N SER A 52 12.78 -9.13 -7.34
CA SER A 52 13.15 -8.86 -8.74
C SER A 52 13.44 -7.39 -9.05
N SER A 53 12.94 -6.46 -8.24
CA SER A 53 12.96 -5.02 -8.51
C SER A 53 13.87 -4.23 -7.58
N LYS A 54 14.12 -4.70 -6.35
CA LYS A 54 14.96 -4.06 -5.33
C LYS A 54 16.33 -3.64 -5.87
N LYS A 55 16.98 -4.53 -6.64
CA LYS A 55 18.25 -4.25 -7.34
C LYS A 55 18.17 -2.98 -8.20
N TRP A 56 17.14 -2.87 -9.01
CA TRP A 56 16.96 -1.78 -9.98
C TRP A 56 16.50 -0.48 -9.31
N LEU A 57 15.66 -0.57 -8.28
CA LEU A 57 15.17 0.59 -7.53
C LEU A 57 16.30 1.35 -6.82
N ARG A 58 17.38 0.68 -6.41
CA ARG A 58 18.57 1.33 -5.85
C ARG A 58 19.31 2.27 -6.83
N LEU A 59 19.02 2.18 -8.13
CA LEU A 59 19.59 3.07 -9.14
C LEU A 59 18.92 4.46 -9.18
N LEU A 60 17.74 4.60 -8.56
CA LEU A 60 17.00 5.85 -8.55
C LEU A 60 17.64 6.86 -7.56
N PRO A 61 17.69 8.16 -7.90
CA PRO A 61 18.17 9.17 -6.96
C PRO A 61 17.15 9.35 -5.82
N THR A 62 17.60 9.21 -4.58
CA THR A 62 16.75 9.28 -3.38
C THR A 62 17.07 10.45 -2.44
N LYS A 63 18.08 11.26 -2.78
CA LYS A 63 18.53 12.41 -1.98
C LYS A 63 18.18 13.71 -2.68
N GLY A 64 17.67 14.67 -1.92
CA GLY A 64 17.35 16.01 -2.38
C GLY A 64 17.32 17.00 -1.21
N LYS A 65 17.41 18.29 -1.50
CA LYS A 65 17.45 19.35 -0.47
C LYS A 65 16.22 19.32 0.45
N ASN A 66 15.06 19.02 -0.12
CA ASN A 66 13.78 19.01 0.56
C ASN A 66 13.38 17.61 1.04
N VAL A 67 14.18 16.57 0.82
CA VAL A 67 13.83 15.20 1.24
C VAL A 67 14.17 15.04 2.72
N ILE A 68 13.14 14.87 3.56
CA ILE A 68 13.30 14.54 4.98
C ILE A 68 13.44 13.02 5.13
N CYS A 69 12.59 12.25 4.43
CA CYS A 69 12.63 10.80 4.42
C CYS A 69 12.45 10.28 2.98
N GLY A 70 13.43 9.49 2.52
CA GLY A 70 13.37 8.78 1.24
C GLY A 70 12.78 7.38 1.40
N PRO A 71 13.07 6.44 0.48
CA PRO A 71 12.63 5.05 0.61
C PRO A 71 13.17 4.38 1.89
N GLY A 72 12.31 3.64 2.60
CA GLY A 72 12.65 2.89 3.82
C GLY A 72 11.58 2.94 4.91
N GLU A 73 10.72 3.95 4.87
CA GLU A 73 9.52 4.08 5.70
C GLU A 73 8.25 3.89 4.87
N ASN A 74 7.09 3.88 5.53
CA ASN A 74 5.79 3.66 4.89
C ASN A 74 5.46 4.70 3.83
N ALA A 75 6.03 5.91 3.90
CA ALA A 75 5.82 6.96 2.90
C ALA A 75 7.02 7.90 2.80
N GLY A 76 7.14 8.58 1.65
CA GLY A 76 8.15 9.61 1.44
C GLY A 76 7.76 10.92 2.12
N ILE A 77 8.74 11.67 2.61
CA ILE A 77 8.51 12.94 3.33
C ILE A 77 9.36 14.05 2.72
N VAL A 78 8.70 15.15 2.36
CA VAL A 78 9.36 16.37 1.86
C VAL A 78 9.04 17.60 2.70
N ASP A 79 10.08 18.39 2.97
CA ASP A 79 9.99 19.70 3.63
C ASP A 79 9.33 20.73 2.70
N ILE A 80 8.29 21.39 3.21
CA ILE A 80 7.57 22.47 2.53
C ILE A 80 7.76 23.82 3.22
N GLY A 81 8.78 23.95 4.08
CA GLY A 81 9.09 25.14 4.86
C GLY A 81 8.13 25.36 6.02
N ASP A 82 8.40 26.38 6.82
CA ASP A 82 7.62 26.76 8.02
C ASP A 82 7.52 25.64 9.07
N ASN A 83 8.54 24.77 9.15
CA ASN A 83 8.57 23.59 10.02
C ASN A 83 7.46 22.57 9.74
N GLN A 84 6.98 22.53 8.49
CA GLN A 84 5.96 21.62 8.01
C GLN A 84 6.49 20.74 6.88
N ALA A 85 5.96 19.53 6.79
CA ALA A 85 6.28 18.56 5.77
C ALA A 85 5.01 17.99 5.12
N VAL A 86 5.20 17.41 3.94
CA VAL A 86 4.20 16.60 3.25
C VAL A 86 4.68 15.15 3.24
N VAL A 87 3.82 14.27 3.73
CA VAL A 87 3.99 12.82 3.63
C VAL A 87 3.16 12.35 2.45
N PHE A 88 3.73 11.57 1.53
CA PHE A 88 3.01 11.07 0.37
C PHE A 88 3.51 9.71 -0.12
N LYS A 89 2.61 8.96 -0.74
CA LYS A 89 2.92 7.69 -1.40
C LYS A 89 1.90 7.41 -2.50
N MET A 90 2.26 6.51 -3.40
CA MET A 90 1.34 5.88 -4.34
C MET A 90 1.48 4.37 -4.24
N GLU A 91 0.35 3.67 -4.17
CA GLU A 91 0.27 2.22 -4.13
C GLU A 91 -0.52 1.68 -5.32
N SER A 92 -0.56 0.35 -5.46
CA SER A 92 -1.34 -0.34 -6.48
C SER A 92 -2.16 -1.46 -5.87
N HIS A 93 -3.39 -1.63 -6.34
CA HIS A 93 -4.28 -2.71 -5.93
C HIS A 93 -4.87 -3.43 -7.15
N ASN A 94 -3.98 -3.75 -8.10
CA ASN A 94 -4.33 -4.22 -9.45
C ASN A 94 -5.08 -5.56 -9.44
N HIS A 95 -4.48 -6.58 -8.82
CA HIS A 95 -4.99 -7.94 -8.85
C HIS A 95 -6.37 -8.05 -8.15
N PRO A 96 -6.56 -7.50 -6.93
CA PRO A 96 -7.87 -7.53 -6.28
C PRO A 96 -8.92 -6.72 -7.07
N SER A 97 -8.55 -5.56 -7.61
CA SER A 97 -9.47 -4.73 -8.43
C SER A 97 -9.90 -5.39 -9.74
N TYR A 98 -9.14 -6.35 -10.26
CA TYR A 98 -9.53 -7.11 -11.45
C TYR A 98 -10.51 -8.25 -11.12
N ILE A 99 -10.48 -8.75 -9.87
CA ILE A 99 -11.36 -9.82 -9.36
C ILE A 99 -12.67 -9.24 -8.82
N GLU A 100 -12.55 -8.30 -7.88
CA GLU A 100 -13.64 -7.61 -7.21
C GLU A 100 -13.35 -6.09 -7.31
N PRO A 101 -13.92 -5.41 -8.31
CA PRO A 101 -13.48 -4.05 -8.65
C PRO A 101 -13.83 -2.99 -7.62
N HIS A 102 -14.94 -3.12 -6.90
CA HIS A 102 -15.34 -2.15 -5.90
C HIS A 102 -14.43 -2.24 -4.69
N GLN A 103 -14.35 -3.44 -4.12
CA GLN A 103 -13.62 -3.68 -2.89
C GLN A 103 -12.12 -3.56 -3.10
N GLY A 104 -11.57 -4.11 -4.18
CA GLY A 104 -10.15 -3.96 -4.48
C GLY A 104 -9.73 -2.49 -4.65
N ALA A 105 -10.57 -1.65 -5.24
CA ALA A 105 -10.24 -0.23 -5.35
C ALA A 105 -10.41 0.50 -4.01
N ALA A 106 -11.45 0.17 -3.24
CA ALA A 106 -11.73 0.76 -1.94
C ALA A 106 -10.62 0.47 -0.92
N THR A 107 -10.17 -0.79 -0.81
CA THR A 107 -9.07 -1.19 0.09
C THR A 107 -7.73 -0.61 -0.36
N GLY A 108 -7.53 -0.41 -1.67
CA GLY A 108 -6.39 0.32 -2.20
C GLY A 108 -6.34 1.78 -1.75
N VAL A 109 -7.50 2.44 -1.60
CA VAL A 109 -7.60 3.80 -1.03
C VAL A 109 -7.37 3.79 0.48
N GLY A 110 -7.93 2.81 1.21
CA GLY A 110 -7.67 2.66 2.65
C GLY A 110 -6.18 2.47 2.94
N GLY A 111 -5.55 1.48 2.31
CA GLY A 111 -4.11 1.20 2.48
C GLY A 111 -3.22 2.44 2.34
N ILE A 112 -3.39 3.19 1.24
CA ILE A 112 -2.57 4.37 1.00
C ILE A 112 -2.83 5.52 1.98
N LEU A 113 -4.05 5.63 2.51
CA LEU A 113 -4.35 6.61 3.56
C LEU A 113 -3.67 6.21 4.87
N ARG A 114 -3.70 4.91 5.24
CA ARG A 114 -3.00 4.38 6.41
C ARG A 114 -1.51 4.64 6.35
N ASP A 115 -0.85 4.40 5.23
CA ASP A 115 0.58 4.70 5.07
C ASP A 115 0.91 6.15 5.46
N VAL A 116 0.08 7.09 5.00
CA VAL A 116 0.28 8.52 5.23
C VAL A 116 0.07 8.87 6.70
N PHE A 117 -1.04 8.44 7.30
CA PHE A 117 -1.34 8.85 8.68
C PHE A 117 -0.57 8.08 9.74
N THR A 118 -0.02 6.92 9.41
CA THR A 118 0.95 6.19 10.26
C THR A 118 2.18 7.05 10.54
N MET A 119 2.60 7.90 9.59
CA MET A 119 3.72 8.82 9.76
C MET A 119 3.36 10.10 10.53
N GLY A 120 2.14 10.19 11.08
CA GLY A 120 1.63 11.36 11.80
C GLY A 120 0.97 12.43 10.93
N ALA A 121 0.85 12.19 9.63
CA ALA A 121 0.32 13.16 8.70
C ALA A 121 -1.20 13.04 8.52
N ARG A 122 -1.91 14.17 8.57
CA ARG A 122 -3.34 14.18 8.23
C ARG A 122 -3.50 14.17 6.71
N PRO A 123 -4.16 13.18 6.09
CA PRO A 123 -4.40 13.19 4.65
C PRO A 123 -5.21 14.42 4.23
N ILE A 124 -4.76 15.12 3.19
CA ILE A 124 -5.37 16.35 2.66
C ILE A 124 -5.65 16.29 1.16
N ALA A 125 -5.10 15.30 0.45
CA ALA A 125 -5.30 15.12 -0.97
C ALA A 125 -5.15 13.65 -1.33
N ALA A 126 -6.04 13.17 -2.20
CA ALA A 126 -5.94 11.86 -2.83
C ALA A 126 -5.94 12.02 -4.36
N MET A 127 -5.40 11.03 -5.07
CA MET A 127 -5.48 10.91 -6.52
C MET A 127 -5.47 9.45 -6.95
N ASN A 128 -5.76 9.18 -8.22
CA ASN A 128 -5.73 7.84 -8.77
C ASN A 128 -5.13 7.80 -10.18
N ALA A 129 -4.42 6.72 -10.51
CA ALA A 129 -3.96 6.44 -11.87
C ALA A 129 -4.53 5.10 -12.34
N LEU A 130 -5.46 5.14 -13.30
CA LEU A 130 -6.30 4.00 -13.69
C LEU A 130 -6.04 3.56 -15.12
N SER A 131 -5.84 2.27 -15.34
CA SER A 131 -5.67 1.68 -16.67
C SER A 131 -6.65 0.53 -16.89
N PHE A 132 -7.47 0.63 -17.92
CA PHE A 132 -8.47 -0.37 -18.26
C PHE A 132 -8.29 -0.90 -19.68
N GLY A 133 -8.94 -2.03 -19.96
CA GLY A 133 -9.02 -2.62 -21.29
C GLY A 133 -9.70 -1.73 -22.33
N GLU A 134 -9.91 -2.26 -23.53
CA GLU A 134 -10.70 -1.59 -24.56
C GLU A 134 -12.14 -1.39 -24.08
N ILE A 135 -12.76 -0.27 -24.49
CA ILE A 135 -14.13 0.08 -24.08
C ILE A 135 -15.18 -0.98 -24.48
N ASN A 136 -14.92 -1.74 -25.54
CA ASN A 136 -15.81 -2.78 -26.04
C ASN A 136 -15.49 -4.17 -25.45
N HIS A 137 -14.44 -4.28 -24.64
CA HIS A 137 -14.11 -5.55 -23.98
C HIS A 137 -15.16 -5.85 -22.90
N PRO A 138 -15.71 -7.08 -22.82
CA PRO A 138 -16.86 -7.39 -21.96
C PRO A 138 -16.68 -7.01 -20.48
N ARG A 139 -15.46 -7.16 -19.94
CA ARG A 139 -15.17 -6.85 -18.53
C ARG A 139 -14.96 -5.36 -18.26
N THR A 140 -14.51 -4.57 -19.25
CA THR A 140 -14.05 -3.18 -19.03
C THR A 140 -15.10 -2.31 -18.38
N LYS A 141 -16.36 -2.40 -18.83
CA LYS A 141 -17.44 -1.59 -18.26
C LYS A 141 -17.64 -1.88 -16.77
N GLY A 142 -17.68 -3.16 -16.38
CA GLY A 142 -17.81 -3.57 -14.98
C GLY A 142 -16.62 -3.11 -14.13
N LEU A 143 -15.41 -3.26 -14.63
CA LEU A 143 -14.19 -2.80 -13.96
C LEU A 143 -14.21 -1.29 -13.72
N VAL A 144 -14.50 -0.49 -14.74
CA VAL A 144 -14.55 0.98 -14.62
C VAL A 144 -15.60 1.41 -13.59
N HIS A 145 -16.80 0.85 -13.65
CA HIS A 145 -17.85 1.21 -12.70
C HIS A 145 -17.48 0.85 -11.27
N GLY A 146 -17.07 -0.40 -11.01
CA GLY A 146 -16.75 -0.83 -9.66
C GLY A 146 -15.52 -0.12 -9.10
N VAL A 147 -14.44 0.05 -9.86
CA VAL A 147 -13.25 0.77 -9.38
C VAL A 147 -13.56 2.23 -9.04
N VAL A 148 -14.28 2.93 -9.92
CA VAL A 148 -14.64 4.33 -9.66
C VAL A 148 -15.57 4.44 -8.46
N GLU A 149 -16.56 3.55 -8.34
CA GLU A 149 -17.45 3.52 -7.19
C GLU A 149 -16.70 3.22 -5.88
N GLY A 150 -15.77 2.26 -5.88
CA GLY A 150 -14.97 1.88 -4.72
C GLY A 150 -14.02 2.98 -4.24
N ILE A 151 -13.35 3.68 -5.17
CA ILE A 151 -12.51 4.85 -4.83
C ILE A 151 -13.37 5.95 -4.20
N GLY A 152 -14.52 6.24 -4.82
CA GLY A 152 -15.44 7.26 -4.32
C GLY A 152 -16.04 6.89 -2.97
N SER A 153 -16.52 5.66 -2.80
CA SER A 153 -17.17 5.21 -1.57
C SER A 153 -16.22 5.33 -0.37
N TYR A 154 -14.96 4.89 -0.53
CA TYR A 154 -13.98 4.95 0.53
C TYR A 154 -13.51 6.39 0.81
N GLY A 155 -13.04 7.11 -0.21
CA GLY A 155 -12.50 8.46 -0.07
C GLY A 155 -13.54 9.47 0.46
N ASN A 156 -14.79 9.39 -0.03
CA ASN A 156 -15.86 10.28 0.39
C ASN A 156 -16.26 10.03 1.85
N SER A 157 -16.34 8.75 2.26
CA SER A 157 -16.73 8.38 3.62
C SER A 157 -15.62 8.69 4.64
N PHE A 158 -14.36 8.46 4.26
CA PHE A 158 -13.20 8.85 5.06
C PHE A 158 -13.07 10.38 5.19
N GLY A 159 -13.50 11.10 4.16
CA GLY A 159 -13.46 12.56 4.11
C GLY A 159 -12.10 13.10 3.70
N VAL A 160 -11.55 12.59 2.60
CA VAL A 160 -10.34 13.12 1.95
C VAL A 160 -10.66 13.50 0.51
N PRO A 161 -10.33 14.72 0.05
CA PRO A 161 -10.67 15.15 -1.30
C PRO A 161 -9.78 14.45 -2.33
N THR A 162 -10.38 13.89 -3.38
CA THR A 162 -9.66 13.42 -4.55
C THR A 162 -9.50 14.57 -5.54
N VAL A 163 -8.28 15.09 -5.66
CA VAL A 163 -7.99 16.36 -6.33
C VAL A 163 -7.50 16.22 -7.77
N GLY A 164 -7.22 15.00 -8.21
CA GLY A 164 -6.72 14.72 -9.54
C GLY A 164 -6.54 13.25 -9.82
N GLY A 165 -5.95 12.95 -10.97
CA GLY A 165 -5.70 11.60 -11.41
C GLY A 165 -5.74 11.46 -12.92
N GLU A 166 -5.52 10.24 -13.38
CA GLU A 166 -5.53 9.89 -14.80
C GLU A 166 -6.29 8.59 -15.05
N ILE A 167 -6.88 8.47 -16.23
CA ILE A 167 -7.56 7.26 -16.68
C ILE A 167 -7.30 7.02 -18.16
N ARG A 168 -6.93 5.78 -18.49
CA ARG A 168 -6.56 5.36 -19.84
C ARG A 168 -7.11 3.99 -20.19
N PHE A 169 -7.28 3.78 -21.49
CA PHE A 169 -7.87 2.59 -22.10
C PHE A 169 -6.93 2.02 -23.16
N ASN A 170 -6.56 0.76 -23.04
CA ASN A 170 -5.75 0.04 -24.02
C ASN A 170 -5.99 -1.48 -23.94
N LYS A 171 -5.91 -2.17 -25.09
CA LYS A 171 -6.05 -3.63 -25.16
C LYS A 171 -5.06 -4.41 -24.30
N SER A 172 -3.89 -3.84 -24.01
CA SER A 172 -2.91 -4.44 -23.12
C SER A 172 -3.41 -4.65 -21.69
N TYR A 173 -4.51 -3.97 -21.30
CA TYR A 173 -5.15 -4.11 -19.99
C TYR A 173 -6.46 -4.93 -20.05
N ASN A 174 -6.73 -5.63 -21.15
CA ASN A 174 -7.93 -6.50 -21.24
C ASN A 174 -7.87 -7.66 -20.24
N GLY A 175 -6.67 -8.17 -19.94
CA GLY A 175 -6.44 -9.27 -19.00
C GLY A 175 -6.10 -8.85 -17.57
N ASN A 176 -5.82 -7.56 -17.32
CA ASN A 176 -5.56 -7.02 -15.99
C ASN A 176 -5.69 -5.49 -16.01
N CYS A 177 -6.46 -4.91 -15.08
CA CYS A 177 -6.47 -3.46 -14.90
C CYS A 177 -5.32 -2.99 -14.01
N LEU A 178 -4.94 -1.72 -14.13
CA LEU A 178 -4.07 -1.07 -13.16
C LEU A 178 -4.91 -0.07 -12.35
N VAL A 179 -4.86 -0.21 -11.03
CA VAL A 179 -5.56 0.66 -10.08
C VAL A 179 -4.52 1.13 -9.07
N ASN A 180 -4.02 2.34 -9.30
CA ASN A 180 -3.09 2.98 -8.40
C ASN A 180 -3.79 4.10 -7.62
N ALA A 181 -3.58 4.13 -6.31
CA ALA A 181 -4.10 5.15 -5.41
C ALA A 181 -2.93 5.93 -4.81
N PHE A 182 -3.08 7.25 -4.73
CA PHE A 182 -2.11 8.18 -4.15
C PHE A 182 -2.78 8.94 -3.01
N ALA A 183 -2.03 9.17 -1.94
CA ALA A 183 -2.43 10.09 -0.88
C ALA A 183 -1.26 10.98 -0.47
N ALA A 184 -1.61 12.19 -0.03
CA ALA A 184 -0.69 13.13 0.59
C ALA A 184 -1.31 13.71 1.86
N GLY A 185 -0.49 13.86 2.90
CA GLY A 185 -0.88 14.41 4.19
C GLY A 185 0.09 15.46 4.71
N LEU A 186 -0.41 16.33 5.59
CA LEU A 186 0.37 17.37 6.26
C LEU A 186 0.78 16.94 7.66
N VAL A 187 2.03 17.27 8.01
CA VAL A 187 2.58 17.03 9.34
C VAL A 187 3.56 18.14 9.72
N ASP A 188 3.62 18.47 11.01
CA ASP A 188 4.67 19.34 11.54
C ASP A 188 5.94 18.51 11.80
N HIS A 189 7.13 19.07 11.63
CA HIS A 189 8.39 18.30 11.72
C HIS A 189 8.59 17.56 13.04
N ASN A 190 8.09 18.10 14.15
CA ASN A 190 8.17 17.48 15.47
C ASN A 190 7.10 16.41 15.73
N MET A 191 6.24 16.14 14.75
CA MET A 191 5.15 15.17 14.80
C MET A 191 5.28 14.09 13.73
N ILE A 192 6.50 13.89 13.20
CA ILE A 192 6.81 12.80 12.28
C ILE A 192 7.12 11.54 13.11
N PHE A 193 6.43 10.45 12.80
CA PHE A 193 6.62 9.15 13.45
C PHE A 193 7.27 8.15 12.49
N TYR A 194 8.08 7.26 13.05
CA TYR A 194 8.85 6.26 12.31
C TYR A 194 8.50 4.85 12.80
N SER A 195 8.85 3.85 12.00
CA SER A 195 8.48 2.45 12.23
C SER A 195 9.42 1.67 13.15
N ALA A 196 10.64 2.15 13.36
CA ALA A 196 11.65 1.46 14.17
C ALA A 196 11.25 1.40 15.66
N ALA A 197 11.02 0.20 16.19
CA ALA A 197 10.85 0.03 17.63
C ALA A 197 12.14 0.35 18.39
N SER A 198 12.00 0.77 19.64
CA SER A 198 13.14 0.95 20.55
C SER A 198 12.75 0.59 21.98
N GLY A 199 13.74 0.18 22.76
CA GLY A 199 13.53 -0.32 24.13
C GLY A 199 13.18 -1.80 24.16
N VAL A 200 13.64 -2.48 25.22
CA VAL A 200 13.39 -3.90 25.49
C VAL A 200 12.28 -4.03 26.53
N GLY A 201 11.40 -5.02 26.37
CA GLY A 201 10.23 -5.22 27.25
C GLY A 201 9.14 -4.18 27.02
N MET A 202 9.12 -3.54 25.85
CA MET A 202 8.13 -2.51 25.54
C MET A 202 6.86 -3.18 25.00
N PRO A 203 5.67 -2.77 25.46
CA PRO A 203 4.41 -3.36 25.00
C PRO A 203 4.20 -3.19 23.49
N VAL A 204 3.92 -4.31 22.81
CA VAL A 204 3.46 -4.35 21.42
C VAL A 204 1.94 -4.40 21.42
N VAL A 205 1.31 -3.45 20.75
CA VAL A 205 -0.13 -3.20 20.82
C VAL A 205 -0.80 -3.22 19.48
N TYR A 206 -1.90 -3.96 19.46
CA TYR A 206 -2.84 -4.07 18.38
C TYR A 206 -3.93 -3.00 18.51
N LEU A 207 -4.27 -2.37 17.38
CA LEU A 207 -5.27 -1.32 17.29
C LEU A 207 -6.17 -1.52 16.08
N GLY A 208 -7.42 -1.09 16.22
CA GLY A 208 -8.36 -0.98 15.10
C GLY A 208 -9.33 -2.15 15.00
N ALA A 209 -9.67 -2.56 13.79
CA ALA A 209 -10.68 -3.60 13.54
C ALA A 209 -10.21 -4.99 14.02
N LYS A 210 -11.14 -5.92 14.20
CA LYS A 210 -10.84 -7.30 14.64
C LYS A 210 -10.33 -8.16 13.48
N THR A 211 -9.34 -9.00 13.77
CA THR A 211 -8.75 -9.94 12.83
C THR A 211 -9.75 -11.04 12.44
N GLY A 212 -9.91 -11.27 11.13
CA GLY A 212 -10.70 -12.35 10.53
C GLY A 212 -9.89 -13.09 9.47
N ARG A 213 -10.49 -14.05 8.77
CA ARG A 213 -9.84 -14.84 7.71
C ARG A 213 -9.79 -14.11 6.35
N ASP A 214 -9.56 -12.80 6.40
CA ASP A 214 -9.51 -11.97 5.19
C ASP A 214 -8.16 -12.09 4.51
N GLY A 215 -8.16 -12.35 3.20
CA GLY A 215 -6.95 -12.31 2.38
C GLY A 215 -5.79 -13.16 2.89
N VAL A 216 -6.05 -14.25 3.61
CA VAL A 216 -4.98 -15.17 4.07
C VAL A 216 -4.29 -15.75 2.83
N GLY A 217 -3.03 -15.37 2.62
CA GLY A 217 -2.28 -15.68 1.39
C GLY A 217 -2.44 -14.69 0.23
N GLY A 218 -3.07 -13.53 0.48
CA GLY A 218 -3.30 -12.44 -0.48
C GLY A 218 -2.02 -11.94 -1.15
N ALA A 219 -0.97 -11.67 -0.38
CA ALA A 219 0.33 -11.27 -0.90
C ALA A 219 0.95 -12.29 -1.89
N THR A 220 0.77 -13.59 -1.64
CA THR A 220 1.21 -14.66 -2.54
C THR A 220 0.35 -14.69 -3.82
N MET A 221 -0.97 -14.50 -3.69
CA MET A 221 -1.88 -14.40 -4.85
C MET A 221 -1.61 -13.18 -5.72
N ALA A 222 -1.27 -12.03 -5.12
CA ALA A 222 -0.92 -10.81 -5.86
C ALA A 222 0.35 -10.97 -6.72
N SER A 223 1.15 -12.00 -6.43
CA SER A 223 2.34 -12.39 -7.19
C SER A 223 2.08 -13.46 -8.27
N ALA A 224 0.85 -13.98 -8.38
CA ALA A 224 0.47 -15.06 -9.30
C ALA A 224 -0.11 -14.54 -10.63
N GLU A 225 0.02 -15.35 -11.69
CA GLU A 225 -0.64 -15.11 -12.98
C GLU A 225 -2.15 -15.41 -12.91
N PHE A 226 -2.94 -14.77 -13.78
CA PHE A 226 -4.37 -15.05 -13.89
C PHE A 226 -4.63 -16.34 -14.66
N ASP A 227 -5.54 -17.17 -14.15
CA ASP A 227 -6.04 -18.39 -14.78
C ASP A 227 -7.57 -18.38 -14.89
N ASP A 228 -8.15 -19.43 -15.46
CA ASP A 228 -9.59 -19.57 -15.68
C ASP A 228 -10.40 -19.74 -14.37
N THR A 229 -9.75 -19.89 -13.20
CA THR A 229 -10.41 -20.08 -11.88
C THR A 229 -10.54 -18.78 -11.08
N ILE A 230 -10.21 -17.64 -11.68
CA ILE A 230 -10.14 -16.34 -11.00
C ILE A 230 -11.42 -15.94 -10.25
N GLU A 231 -12.60 -16.32 -10.75
CA GLU A 231 -13.87 -15.98 -10.10
C GLU A 231 -14.03 -16.67 -8.74
N GLU A 232 -13.40 -17.83 -8.55
CA GLU A 232 -13.40 -18.59 -7.29
C GLU A 232 -12.59 -17.87 -6.19
N LYS A 233 -11.70 -16.96 -6.59
CA LYS A 233 -10.88 -16.15 -5.66
C LYS A 233 -11.60 -14.90 -5.15
N ARG A 234 -12.78 -14.56 -5.67
CA ARG A 234 -13.54 -13.36 -5.26
C ARG A 234 -13.79 -13.25 -3.74
N PRO A 235 -14.13 -14.33 -3.00
CA PRO A 235 -14.33 -14.25 -1.54
C PRO A 235 -13.08 -13.87 -0.74
N THR A 236 -11.90 -13.92 -1.36
CA THR A 236 -10.63 -13.57 -0.70
C THR A 236 -10.34 -12.07 -0.75
N VAL A 237 -11.04 -11.30 -1.61
CA VAL A 237 -10.88 -9.85 -1.68
C VAL A 237 -11.52 -9.22 -0.45
N GLN A 238 -10.72 -8.45 0.30
CA GLN A 238 -11.16 -7.86 1.55
C GLN A 238 -12.20 -6.76 1.31
N VAL A 239 -13.06 -6.52 2.29
CA VAL A 239 -14.00 -5.39 2.30
C VAL A 239 -13.43 -4.30 3.19
N GLY A 240 -13.32 -3.08 2.66
CA GLY A 240 -12.87 -1.94 3.43
C GLY A 240 -13.99 -1.28 4.23
N ASP A 241 -13.67 -0.77 5.43
CA ASP A 241 -14.58 0.02 6.27
C ASP A 241 -14.01 1.44 6.49
N PRO A 242 -14.34 2.40 5.60
CA PRO A 242 -13.81 3.76 5.70
C PRO A 242 -14.27 4.51 6.95
N PHE A 243 -15.38 4.09 7.59
CA PHE A 243 -15.85 4.72 8.81
C PHE A 243 -15.00 4.30 10.00
N THR A 244 -14.64 3.02 10.08
CA THR A 244 -13.65 2.53 11.05
C THR A 244 -12.28 3.15 10.81
N GLU A 245 -11.84 3.27 9.56
CA GLU A 245 -10.54 3.89 9.29
C GLU A 245 -10.51 5.38 9.63
N LYS A 246 -11.62 6.09 9.44
CA LYS A 246 -11.72 7.49 9.88
C LYS A 246 -11.58 7.61 11.40
N ARG A 247 -12.19 6.71 12.18
CA ARG A 247 -12.02 6.68 13.64
C ARG A 247 -10.58 6.36 14.02
N LEU A 248 -9.96 5.40 13.31
CA LEU A 248 -8.56 5.01 13.49
C LEU A 248 -7.61 6.19 13.22
N LEU A 249 -7.81 6.93 12.14
CA LEU A 249 -7.08 8.17 11.85
C LEU A 249 -7.15 9.14 13.02
N GLU A 250 -8.35 9.45 13.52
CA GLU A 250 -8.50 10.44 14.58
C GLU A 250 -7.91 9.95 15.92
N ALA A 251 -8.06 8.66 16.24
CA ALA A 251 -7.46 8.04 17.42
C ALA A 251 -5.92 8.10 17.37
N CYS A 252 -5.32 7.75 16.22
CA CYS A 252 -3.87 7.78 16.03
C CYS A 252 -3.31 9.20 16.13
N LEU A 253 -3.94 10.18 15.46
CA LEU A 253 -3.50 11.57 15.53
C LEU A 253 -3.71 12.20 16.92
N GLU A 254 -4.69 11.72 17.69
CA GLU A 254 -4.86 12.10 19.10
C GLU A 254 -3.77 11.49 19.98
N LEU A 255 -3.50 10.19 19.84
CA LEU A 255 -2.46 9.49 20.60
C LEU A 255 -1.06 10.04 20.33
N MET A 256 -0.74 10.35 19.08
CA MET A 256 0.57 10.88 18.70
C MET A 256 0.91 12.20 19.43
N LYS A 257 -0.10 12.95 19.91
CA LYS A 257 0.11 14.17 20.69
C LYS A 257 0.47 13.92 22.17
N THR A 258 0.36 12.68 22.66
CA THR A 258 0.55 12.36 24.08
C THR A 258 1.94 11.83 24.41
N ASP A 259 2.86 11.79 23.43
CA ASP A 259 4.22 11.24 23.56
C ASP A 259 4.22 9.75 24.01
N ALA A 260 3.13 9.03 23.74
CA ALA A 260 2.97 7.62 24.10
C ALA A 260 3.57 6.66 23.07
N VAL A 261 3.64 7.07 21.81
CA VAL A 261 4.07 6.24 20.68
C VAL A 261 5.59 6.18 20.62
N VAL A 262 6.14 4.97 20.65
CA VAL A 262 7.57 4.71 20.36
C VAL A 262 7.75 4.43 18.88
N SER A 263 6.92 3.56 18.33
CA SER A 263 6.85 3.24 16.91
C SER A 263 5.44 2.84 16.52
N ILE A 264 5.11 2.99 15.25
CA ILE A 264 3.81 2.64 14.69
C ILE A 264 3.95 2.13 13.26
N GLN A 265 3.10 1.16 12.92
CA GLN A 265 3.03 0.51 11.63
C GLN A 265 1.57 0.26 11.25
N ASP A 266 1.22 0.47 9.99
CA ASP A 266 -0.03 -0.05 9.45
C ASP A 266 0.08 -1.57 9.25
N MET A 267 -1.07 -2.23 9.18
CA MET A 267 -1.16 -3.65 8.87
C MET A 267 -1.84 -3.83 7.50
N GLY A 268 -1.01 -4.01 6.48
CA GLY A 268 -1.42 -4.30 5.10
C GLY A 268 -1.18 -5.75 4.71
N ALA A 269 -0.38 -5.95 3.66
CA ALA A 269 0.00 -7.28 3.16
C ALA A 269 0.70 -8.10 4.25
N ALA A 270 0.33 -9.38 4.37
CA ALA A 270 0.81 -10.27 5.42
C ALA A 270 0.54 -9.81 6.88
N GLY A 271 -0.28 -8.78 7.08
CA GLY A 271 -0.83 -8.36 8.38
C GLY A 271 0.20 -8.28 9.52
N LEU A 272 -0.06 -9.03 10.60
CA LEU A 272 0.79 -9.05 11.80
C LEU A 272 2.24 -9.43 11.50
N THR A 273 2.44 -10.30 10.51
CA THR A 273 3.78 -10.79 10.15
C THR A 273 4.64 -9.63 9.66
N CYS A 274 4.20 -8.93 8.62
CA CYS A 274 5.00 -7.85 8.02
C CYS A 274 5.21 -6.72 9.02
N SER A 275 4.14 -6.21 9.65
CA SER A 275 4.24 -5.08 10.57
C SER A 275 5.14 -5.34 11.77
N ALA A 276 5.08 -6.54 12.37
CA ALA A 276 5.92 -6.87 13.52
C ALA A 276 7.39 -7.10 13.13
N VAL A 277 7.63 -7.76 11.99
CA VAL A 277 8.99 -8.01 11.50
C VAL A 277 9.66 -6.70 11.10
N GLU A 278 9.00 -5.82 10.34
CA GLU A 278 9.59 -4.55 9.94
C GLU A 278 9.94 -3.68 11.15
N MET A 279 9.03 -3.63 12.12
CA MET A 279 9.22 -2.89 13.37
C MET A 279 10.41 -3.40 14.18
N GLY A 280 10.54 -4.73 14.33
CA GLY A 280 11.65 -5.36 15.03
C GLY A 280 12.99 -5.21 14.30
N ASP A 281 13.01 -5.43 12.99
CA ASP A 281 14.23 -5.40 12.17
C ASP A 281 14.84 -4.00 12.14
N LYS A 282 14.03 -2.97 11.87
CA LYS A 282 14.47 -1.56 11.90
C LYS A 282 14.91 -1.13 13.30
N GLY A 283 14.29 -1.69 14.34
CA GLY A 283 14.63 -1.46 15.74
C GLY A 283 15.84 -2.26 16.26
N ASN A 284 16.34 -3.23 15.48
CA ASN A 284 17.33 -4.21 15.90
C ASN A 284 16.93 -4.95 17.21
N LEU A 285 15.66 -5.36 17.28
CA LEU A 285 15.02 -6.05 18.39
C LEU A 285 14.26 -7.28 17.90
N GLY A 286 14.09 -8.28 18.77
CA GLY A 286 13.10 -9.33 18.55
C GLY A 286 11.71 -8.90 18.96
N ILE A 287 10.72 -9.70 18.58
CA ILE A 287 9.32 -9.50 18.95
C ILE A 287 8.74 -10.83 19.43
N LYS A 288 8.06 -10.77 20.57
CA LYS A 288 7.26 -11.89 21.09
C LYS A 288 5.78 -11.49 21.05
N LEU A 289 4.95 -12.29 20.38
CA LEU A 289 3.50 -12.11 20.32
C LEU A 289 2.76 -13.30 20.95
N ASN A 290 1.71 -13.00 21.70
CA ASN A 290 0.70 -13.94 22.16
C ASN A 290 -0.61 -13.70 21.39
N LEU A 291 -0.92 -14.61 20.48
CA LEU A 291 -2.10 -14.52 19.62
C LEU A 291 -3.42 -14.70 20.38
N ASP A 292 -3.40 -15.27 21.58
CA ASP A 292 -4.61 -15.41 22.42
C ASP A 292 -5.16 -14.04 22.87
N LEU A 293 -4.33 -12.99 22.80
CA LEU A 293 -4.68 -11.61 23.14
C LEU A 293 -5.11 -10.78 21.92
N VAL A 294 -4.97 -11.30 20.70
CA VAL A 294 -5.33 -10.58 19.48
C VAL A 294 -6.86 -10.52 19.34
N PRO A 295 -7.46 -9.33 19.14
CA PRO A 295 -8.88 -9.20 18.88
C PRO A 295 -9.28 -9.93 17.59
N THR A 296 -10.16 -10.92 17.71
CA THR A 296 -10.66 -11.73 16.58
C THR A 296 -12.18 -11.59 16.44
N ARG A 297 -12.67 -11.61 15.20
CA ARG A 297 -14.12 -11.65 14.92
C ARG A 297 -14.62 -13.05 14.58
N GLU A 298 -13.71 -13.94 14.19
CA GLU A 298 -14.00 -15.34 13.89
C GLU A 298 -13.46 -16.26 14.98
N LYS A 299 -14.22 -17.30 15.31
CA LYS A 299 -13.81 -18.29 16.31
C LYS A 299 -12.79 -19.27 15.74
N ASN A 300 -11.94 -19.80 16.63
CA ASN A 300 -11.00 -20.89 16.33
C ASN A 300 -10.07 -20.58 15.15
N MET A 301 -9.63 -19.34 15.02
CA MET A 301 -8.58 -19.00 14.06
C MET A 301 -7.27 -19.67 14.47
N THR A 302 -6.55 -20.18 13.48
CA THR A 302 -5.22 -20.77 13.69
C THR A 302 -4.15 -19.69 13.73
N ALA A 303 -2.98 -19.99 14.29
CA ALA A 303 -1.85 -19.06 14.29
C ALA A 303 -1.44 -18.62 12.87
N TYR A 304 -1.47 -19.56 11.91
CA TYR A 304 -1.26 -19.27 10.48
C TYR A 304 -2.25 -18.23 9.96
N GLU A 305 -3.56 -18.43 10.18
CA GLU A 305 -4.60 -17.49 9.72
C GLU A 305 -4.48 -16.12 10.39
N MET A 306 -4.17 -16.06 11.69
CA MET A 306 -4.05 -14.80 12.43
C MET A 306 -2.82 -14.00 11.99
N MET A 307 -1.69 -14.68 11.78
CA MET A 307 -0.43 -14.05 11.37
C MET A 307 -0.47 -13.51 9.94
N LEU A 308 -1.19 -14.19 9.04
CA LEU A 308 -1.24 -13.86 7.61
C LEU A 308 -2.54 -13.17 7.18
N SER A 309 -3.47 -12.95 8.12
CA SER A 309 -4.69 -12.20 7.85
C SER A 309 -4.38 -10.79 7.39
N GLU A 310 -5.02 -10.38 6.31
CA GLU A 310 -4.96 -9.04 5.73
C GLU A 310 -6.27 -8.27 5.97
N SER A 311 -6.96 -8.55 7.10
CA SER A 311 -8.08 -7.72 7.56
C SER A 311 -7.69 -6.24 7.57
N GLN A 312 -8.59 -5.38 7.11
CA GLN A 312 -8.34 -3.96 6.92
C GLN A 312 -8.48 -3.16 8.23
N GLU A 313 -8.12 -1.88 8.20
CA GLU A 313 -8.27 -0.93 9.31
C GLU A 313 -7.59 -1.36 10.63
N ARG A 314 -6.37 -1.88 10.53
CA ARG A 314 -5.57 -2.32 11.68
C ARG A 314 -4.20 -1.65 11.71
N MET A 315 -3.67 -1.50 12.91
CA MET A 315 -2.32 -0.99 13.15
C MET A 315 -1.64 -1.76 14.27
N LEU A 316 -0.31 -1.73 14.22
CA LEU A 316 0.57 -2.24 15.26
C LEU A 316 1.43 -1.09 15.80
N MET A 317 1.59 -0.99 17.11
CA MET A 317 2.46 0.02 17.72
C MET A 317 3.32 -0.57 18.84
N VAL A 318 4.40 0.13 19.18
CA VAL A 318 5.05 0.00 20.48
C VAL A 318 4.77 1.27 21.29
N LEU A 319 4.31 1.12 22.53
CA LEU A 319 4.05 2.25 23.43
C LEU A 319 5.01 2.31 24.62
N LYS A 320 5.09 3.49 25.22
CA LYS A 320 5.68 3.68 26.54
C LYS A 320 4.76 3.08 27.63
N PRO A 321 5.21 2.11 28.44
CA PRO A 321 4.37 1.39 29.40
C PRO A 321 3.54 2.28 30.31
N GLU A 322 4.11 3.39 30.79
CA GLU A 322 3.46 4.35 31.68
C GLU A 322 2.30 5.12 31.03
N LYS A 323 2.10 4.97 29.72
CA LYS A 323 1.04 5.61 28.95
C LYS A 323 -0.10 4.66 28.57
N GLU A 324 -0.07 3.39 28.98
CA GLU A 324 -1.06 2.40 28.57
C GLU A 324 -2.50 2.84 28.83
N GLU A 325 -2.82 3.26 30.06
CA GLU A 325 -4.19 3.64 30.43
C GLU A 325 -4.69 4.84 29.61
N GLN A 326 -3.82 5.82 29.39
CA GLN A 326 -4.12 6.98 28.53
C GLN A 326 -4.36 6.54 27.09
N SER A 327 -3.52 5.67 26.54
CA SER A 327 -3.65 5.16 25.18
C SER A 327 -4.94 4.37 25.00
N ARG A 328 -5.26 3.47 25.93
CA ARG A 328 -6.49 2.68 25.93
C ARG A 328 -7.73 3.57 25.94
N ALA A 329 -7.76 4.59 26.81
CA ALA A 329 -8.88 5.52 26.90
C ALA A 329 -9.12 6.30 25.58
N ILE A 330 -8.06 6.62 24.83
CA ILE A 330 -8.19 7.27 23.51
C ILE A 330 -8.87 6.32 22.52
N PHE A 331 -8.43 5.07 22.42
CA PHE A 331 -9.03 4.12 21.46
C PHE A 331 -10.46 3.74 21.82
N GLU A 332 -10.77 3.59 23.11
CA GLU A 332 -12.14 3.37 23.59
C GLU A 332 -13.06 4.55 23.29
N LYS A 333 -12.57 5.80 23.44
CA LYS A 333 -13.31 7.02 23.06
C LYS A 333 -13.70 7.03 21.59
N TRP A 334 -12.85 6.48 20.71
CA TRP A 334 -13.10 6.38 19.27
C TRP A 334 -13.79 5.07 18.87
N ASP A 335 -14.24 4.24 19.83
CA ASP A 335 -14.91 2.95 19.60
C ASP A 335 -14.05 1.98 18.77
N LEU A 336 -12.79 1.82 19.17
CA LEU A 336 -11.80 0.93 18.56
C LEU A 336 -11.23 -0.05 19.59
N ASP A 337 -10.88 -1.26 19.14
CA ASP A 337 -10.21 -2.24 20.00
C ASP A 337 -8.76 -1.81 20.31
N PHE A 338 -8.33 -2.11 21.54
CA PHE A 338 -6.97 -1.89 22.04
C PHE A 338 -6.53 -3.13 22.83
N ALA A 339 -5.47 -3.80 22.37
CA ALA A 339 -4.96 -5.00 23.03
C ALA A 339 -3.43 -5.01 23.05
N ILE A 340 -2.84 -5.22 24.23
CA ILE A 340 -1.43 -5.59 24.33
C ILE A 340 -1.33 -7.05 23.94
N ILE A 341 -0.63 -7.31 22.84
CA ILE A 341 -0.52 -8.64 22.26
C ILE A 341 0.89 -9.21 22.37
N GLY A 342 1.84 -8.44 22.90
CA GLY A 342 3.23 -8.87 22.94
C GLY A 342 4.18 -7.84 23.52
N GLU A 343 5.45 -8.09 23.30
CA GLU A 343 6.54 -7.22 23.76
C GLU A 343 7.76 -7.29 22.84
N THR A 344 8.58 -6.23 22.87
CA THR A 344 9.91 -6.24 22.28
C THR A 344 10.88 -7.03 23.16
N ILE A 345 11.78 -7.80 22.55
CA ILE A 345 12.78 -8.63 23.26
C ILE A 345 14.20 -8.33 22.73
N PRO A 346 15.26 -8.55 23.54
CA PRO A 346 16.62 -8.25 23.12
C PRO A 346 17.20 -9.28 22.15
N GLU A 347 16.71 -10.51 22.15
CA GLU A 347 17.16 -11.56 21.25
C GLU A 347 16.66 -11.30 19.82
N ASP A 348 17.45 -11.65 18.80
CA ASP A 348 17.01 -11.64 17.40
C ASP A 348 16.08 -12.83 17.13
N LEU A 349 14.88 -12.79 17.71
CA LEU A 349 13.87 -13.83 17.61
C LEU A 349 12.50 -13.23 17.34
N PHE A 350 11.75 -13.91 16.46
CA PHE A 350 10.33 -13.71 16.26
C PHE A 350 9.58 -14.89 16.85
N ILE A 351 8.95 -14.68 18.01
CA ILE A 351 8.31 -15.74 18.81
C ILE A 351 6.80 -15.53 18.79
N ILE A 352 6.07 -16.54 18.31
CA ILE A 352 4.61 -16.52 18.22
C ILE A 352 4.04 -17.62 19.11
N GLU A 353 3.28 -17.22 20.13
CA GLU A 353 2.57 -18.12 21.05
C GLU A 353 1.07 -18.13 20.74
N HIS A 354 0.45 -19.30 20.81
CA HIS A 354 -1.00 -19.44 20.68
C HIS A 354 -1.49 -20.71 21.40
N ASN A 355 -2.52 -20.59 22.23
CA ASN A 355 -3.04 -21.64 23.11
C ASN A 355 -1.95 -22.27 24.00
N GLY A 356 -1.02 -21.46 24.50
CA GLY A 356 0.10 -21.91 25.34
C GLY A 356 1.20 -22.71 24.63
N GLU A 357 1.19 -22.77 23.29
CA GLU A 357 2.22 -23.43 22.49
C GLU A 357 2.98 -22.41 21.62
N ILE A 358 4.28 -22.63 21.41
CA ILE A 358 5.08 -21.86 20.45
C ILE A 358 4.76 -22.37 19.04
N LYS A 359 4.19 -21.49 18.22
CA LYS A 359 3.79 -21.76 16.83
C LYS A 359 4.84 -21.33 15.81
N ALA A 360 5.63 -20.32 16.14
CA ALA A 360 6.79 -19.93 15.36
C ALA A 360 7.89 -19.42 16.28
N GLN A 361 9.14 -19.79 16.00
CA GLN A 361 10.33 -19.27 16.66
C GLN A 361 11.49 -19.29 15.67
N VAL A 362 11.77 -18.14 15.06
CA VAL A 362 12.75 -17.99 13.98
C VAL A 362 13.55 -16.70 14.18
N PRO A 363 14.76 -16.58 13.61
CA PRO A 363 15.51 -15.33 13.63
C PRO A 363 14.73 -14.22 12.92
N LEU A 364 14.48 -13.09 13.59
CA LEU A 364 13.62 -12.03 13.06
C LEU A 364 14.25 -11.38 11.83
N LYS A 365 15.54 -11.05 11.90
CA LYS A 365 16.29 -10.44 10.78
C LYS A 365 16.33 -11.30 9.53
N ALA A 366 16.19 -12.62 9.67
CA ALA A 366 16.21 -13.51 8.53
C ALA A 366 14.94 -13.40 7.66
N LEU A 367 13.84 -12.90 8.22
CA LEU A 367 12.57 -12.76 7.51
C LEU A 367 12.63 -11.66 6.45
N SER A 368 13.29 -10.53 6.72
CA SER A 368 13.48 -9.42 5.77
C SER A 368 14.88 -9.42 5.13
N GLY A 369 15.92 -9.66 5.92
CA GLY A 369 17.33 -9.47 5.53
C GLY A 369 17.88 -10.58 4.64
N ASN A 370 17.35 -11.81 4.75
CA ASN A 370 17.78 -12.96 3.97
C ASN A 370 16.86 -13.28 2.78
N SER A 371 15.84 -12.45 2.52
CA SER A 371 15.00 -12.61 1.32
C SER A 371 15.89 -12.61 0.07
N PRO A 372 15.74 -13.58 -0.85
CA PRO A 372 16.55 -13.62 -2.07
C PRO A 372 16.47 -12.32 -2.88
N GLU A 373 17.56 -11.95 -3.55
CA GLU A 373 17.57 -10.85 -4.51
C GLU A 373 18.04 -11.38 -5.87
N TYR A 374 17.22 -11.20 -6.90
CA TYR A 374 17.46 -11.76 -8.23
C TYR A 374 17.99 -10.72 -9.21
N ASP A 375 19.06 -11.10 -9.90
CA ASP A 375 19.45 -10.47 -11.17
C ASP A 375 18.82 -11.25 -12.34
N ARG A 376 17.53 -11.01 -12.57
CA ARG A 376 16.81 -11.70 -13.64
C ARG A 376 17.43 -11.37 -15.00
N SER A 377 17.60 -12.39 -15.84
CA SER A 377 18.09 -12.19 -17.20
C SER A 377 17.15 -11.29 -17.99
N TRP A 378 17.69 -10.23 -18.58
CA TRP A 378 16.96 -9.28 -19.42
C TRP A 378 17.69 -9.03 -20.73
N LYS A 379 16.98 -8.48 -21.71
CA LYS A 379 17.51 -8.10 -23.03
C LYS A 379 17.05 -6.70 -23.37
N GLU A 380 17.86 -5.96 -24.10
CA GLU A 380 17.47 -4.64 -24.59
C GLU A 380 16.23 -4.77 -25.49
N PRO A 381 15.18 -3.94 -25.29
CA PRO A 381 14.00 -3.98 -26.13
C PRO A 381 14.36 -3.63 -27.58
N PRO A 382 13.77 -4.30 -28.57
CA PRO A 382 14.06 -3.99 -29.97
C PRO A 382 13.62 -2.56 -30.30
N LYS A 383 14.47 -1.81 -30.99
CA LYS A 383 14.14 -0.45 -31.45
C LYS A 383 12.89 -0.48 -32.33
N VAL A 384 11.90 0.32 -31.98
CA VAL A 384 10.66 0.43 -32.75
C VAL A 384 10.95 1.10 -34.09
N LYS A 385 10.51 0.46 -35.18
CA LYS A 385 10.64 1.02 -36.53
C LYS A 385 9.76 2.27 -36.66
N PRO A 386 10.21 3.31 -37.38
CA PRO A 386 9.38 4.47 -37.67
C PRO A 386 8.02 4.06 -38.23
N LEU A 387 6.95 4.61 -37.66
CA LEU A 387 5.60 4.40 -38.19
C LEU A 387 5.51 5.05 -39.57
N LYS A 388 5.08 4.29 -40.57
CA LYS A 388 4.72 4.87 -41.87
C LYS A 388 3.44 5.67 -41.70
N VAL A 389 3.34 6.85 -42.31
CA VAL A 389 2.08 7.59 -42.38
C VAL A 389 1.12 6.74 -43.21
N ILE A 390 0.14 6.10 -42.55
CA ILE A 390 -0.76 5.14 -43.18
C ILE A 390 -1.90 5.88 -43.90
N LYS A 391 -2.28 7.06 -43.40
CA LYS A 391 -3.42 7.83 -43.89
C LYS A 391 -3.24 9.31 -43.57
N SER A 392 -3.58 10.17 -44.53
CA SER A 392 -3.75 11.61 -44.30
C SER A 392 -5.20 11.86 -43.86
N PHE A 393 -5.38 12.75 -42.89
CA PHE A 393 -6.68 13.18 -42.40
C PHE A 393 -6.71 14.69 -42.43
N SER A 394 -7.89 15.28 -42.63
CA SER A 394 -8.08 16.70 -42.38
C SER A 394 -7.86 17.02 -40.88
N PRO A 395 -7.44 18.25 -40.53
CA PRO A 395 -7.32 18.66 -39.13
C PRO A 395 -8.62 18.47 -38.34
N LEU A 396 -9.78 18.65 -38.96
CA LEU A 396 -11.08 18.45 -38.33
C LEU A 396 -11.32 16.97 -37.99
N GLU A 397 -11.05 16.04 -38.91
CA GLU A 397 -11.14 14.60 -38.64
C GLU A 397 -10.18 14.17 -37.53
N GLY A 398 -8.95 14.72 -37.54
CA GLY A 398 -7.96 14.48 -36.48
C GLY A 398 -8.44 14.95 -35.11
N LEU A 399 -8.96 16.18 -35.03
CA LEU A 399 -9.51 16.74 -33.80
C LEU A 399 -10.71 15.92 -33.29
N LEU A 400 -11.67 15.60 -34.18
CA LEU A 400 -12.84 14.78 -33.84
C LEU A 400 -12.43 13.41 -33.29
N SER A 401 -11.41 12.78 -33.89
CA SER A 401 -10.85 11.51 -33.43
C SER A 401 -10.23 11.61 -32.03
N LEU A 402 -9.48 12.69 -31.77
CA LEU A 402 -8.89 12.92 -30.45
C LEU A 402 -9.97 13.13 -29.38
N ILE A 403 -10.88 14.11 -29.57
CA ILE A 403 -11.87 14.45 -28.53
C ILE A 403 -12.91 13.34 -28.30
N SER A 404 -13.15 12.49 -29.29
CA SER A 404 -14.03 11.32 -29.17
C SER A 404 -13.33 10.10 -28.57
N SER A 405 -12.00 10.12 -28.47
CA SER A 405 -11.24 9.02 -27.88
C SER A 405 -11.53 8.90 -26.39
N PRO A 406 -11.80 7.71 -25.86
CA PRO A 406 -11.92 7.48 -24.41
C PRO A 406 -10.71 7.96 -23.61
N ASN A 407 -9.52 8.00 -24.23
CA ASN A 407 -8.29 8.48 -23.60
C ASN A 407 -8.24 10.00 -23.45
N TYR A 408 -8.85 10.79 -24.35
CA TYR A 408 -8.76 12.26 -24.32
C TYR A 408 -10.07 12.98 -24.07
N CYS A 409 -11.20 12.26 -24.09
CA CYS A 409 -12.50 12.84 -23.78
C CYS A 409 -12.57 13.33 -22.33
N CYS A 410 -13.59 14.13 -22.04
CA CYS A 410 -13.85 14.63 -20.70
C CYS A 410 -14.06 13.49 -19.68
N LYS A 411 -13.34 13.54 -18.55
CA LYS A 411 -13.41 12.53 -17.47
C LYS A 411 -14.37 12.90 -16.34
N LYS A 412 -15.27 13.86 -16.59
CA LYS A 412 -16.21 14.41 -15.60
C LYS A 412 -17.07 13.37 -14.90
N TRP A 413 -17.51 12.34 -15.62
CA TRP A 413 -18.27 11.26 -15.02
C TRP A 413 -17.52 10.54 -13.88
N VAL A 414 -16.19 10.46 -13.96
CA VAL A 414 -15.33 9.84 -12.94
C VAL A 414 -15.21 10.74 -11.73
N TYR A 415 -14.65 11.94 -11.89
CA TYR A 415 -14.32 12.79 -10.75
C TYR A 415 -15.53 13.43 -10.06
N GLN A 416 -16.73 13.39 -10.66
CA GLN A 416 -17.97 13.77 -9.97
C GLN A 416 -18.46 12.72 -8.97
N GLN A 417 -17.92 11.50 -8.99
CA GLN A 417 -18.17 10.48 -7.96
C GLN A 417 -17.32 10.70 -6.71
N TYR A 418 -16.31 11.55 -6.80
CA TYR A 418 -15.38 11.84 -5.72
C TYR A 418 -15.69 13.20 -5.12
N ASP A 419 -15.68 13.27 -3.79
CA ASP A 419 -15.55 14.54 -3.13
C ASP A 419 -14.19 15.15 -3.49
N SER A 420 -14.20 16.45 -3.77
CA SER A 420 -13.00 17.22 -4.07
C SER A 420 -12.96 18.51 -3.25
N GLN A 421 -13.79 18.65 -2.21
CA GLN A 421 -14.00 19.92 -1.49
C GLN A 421 -14.01 19.79 0.04
N VAL A 422 -14.10 18.59 0.60
CA VAL A 422 -13.94 18.34 2.04
C VAL A 422 -12.65 19.02 2.53
N MET A 423 -12.73 19.59 3.74
CA MET A 423 -11.75 20.52 4.35
C MET A 423 -11.73 21.94 3.79
N ALA A 424 -12.43 22.21 2.68
CA ALA A 424 -12.57 23.54 2.06
C ALA A 424 -11.24 24.21 1.68
N ASP A 425 -10.23 23.40 1.35
CA ASP A 425 -8.89 23.85 0.97
C ASP A 425 -8.52 23.55 -0.50
N THR A 426 -9.36 22.85 -1.26
CA THR A 426 -9.13 22.65 -2.70
C THR A 426 -9.24 23.96 -3.46
N VAL A 427 -8.15 24.34 -4.14
CA VAL A 427 -8.04 25.56 -4.96
C VAL A 427 -8.23 25.24 -6.45
N ILE A 428 -7.63 24.15 -6.92
CA ILE A 428 -7.81 23.64 -8.28
C ILE A 428 -8.41 22.25 -8.20
N THR A 429 -9.63 22.11 -8.71
CA THR A 429 -10.40 20.87 -8.74
C THR A 429 -9.94 19.94 -9.87
N PRO A 430 -10.33 18.64 -9.84
CA PRO A 430 -10.06 17.71 -10.93
C PRO A 430 -10.51 18.20 -12.32
N GLY A 431 -9.86 17.69 -13.35
CA GLY A 431 -10.13 18.04 -14.76
C GLY A 431 -9.15 19.04 -15.37
N THR A 432 -8.16 19.47 -14.59
CA THR A 432 -6.98 20.22 -15.05
C THR A 432 -5.74 19.33 -14.96
N GLY A 433 -4.58 19.80 -15.44
CA GLY A 433 -3.33 19.02 -15.41
C GLY A 433 -2.76 18.78 -14.01
N SER A 434 -3.22 19.45 -12.96
CA SER A 434 -2.78 19.22 -11.58
C SER A 434 -3.85 19.65 -10.59
N GLY A 435 -4.06 18.86 -9.53
CA GLY A 435 -4.87 19.26 -8.39
C GLY A 435 -4.09 20.19 -7.48
N MET A 436 -4.75 21.14 -6.82
CA MET A 436 -4.09 22.05 -5.87
C MET A 436 -4.92 22.25 -4.62
N VAL A 437 -4.29 22.12 -3.45
CA VAL A 437 -4.88 22.33 -2.14
C VAL A 437 -4.08 23.36 -1.35
N ARG A 438 -4.77 24.12 -0.51
CA ARG A 438 -4.15 25.08 0.41
C ARG A 438 -3.75 24.37 1.70
N VAL A 439 -2.63 24.81 2.29
CA VAL A 439 -2.31 24.45 3.67
C VAL A 439 -3.22 25.29 4.57
N HIS A 440 -4.13 24.62 5.27
CA HIS A 440 -5.21 25.23 6.05
C HIS A 440 -4.73 26.42 6.89
N GLY A 441 -5.45 27.54 6.82
CA GLY A 441 -5.11 28.76 7.59
C GLY A 441 -3.90 29.56 7.07
N THR A 442 -3.31 29.19 5.93
CA THR A 442 -2.16 29.89 5.33
C THR A 442 -2.42 30.28 3.87
N ASN A 443 -1.50 31.04 3.26
CA ASN A 443 -1.50 31.30 1.80
C ASN A 443 -0.64 30.29 1.01
N LYS A 444 -0.09 29.26 1.67
CA LYS A 444 0.71 28.22 1.03
C LYS A 444 -0.20 27.22 0.34
N SER A 445 0.16 26.78 -0.87
CA SER A 445 -0.57 25.76 -1.61
C SER A 445 0.35 24.66 -2.11
N LEU A 446 -0.19 23.46 -2.23
CA LEU A 446 0.48 22.24 -2.66
C LEU A 446 -0.22 21.74 -3.92
N ALA A 447 0.56 21.41 -4.94
CA ALA A 447 0.06 20.88 -6.20
C ALA A 447 0.48 19.42 -6.37
N PHE A 448 -0.41 18.61 -6.93
CA PHE A 448 -0.21 17.18 -7.13
C PHE A 448 -0.62 16.77 -8.55
N THR A 449 0.14 15.83 -9.12
CA THR A 449 -0.16 15.21 -10.43
C THR A 449 0.41 13.80 -10.49
N ALA A 450 -0.24 12.93 -11.27
CA ALA A 450 0.20 11.56 -11.51
C ALA A 450 0.04 11.28 -13.00
N ASP A 451 1.15 11.02 -13.67
CA ASP A 451 1.21 10.97 -15.13
C ASP A 451 2.09 9.81 -15.60
N VAL A 452 1.57 9.03 -16.54
CA VAL A 452 2.41 8.20 -17.41
C VAL A 452 1.74 8.05 -18.76
N THR A 453 2.54 8.13 -19.84
CA THR A 453 2.07 7.83 -21.19
C THR A 453 2.55 6.43 -21.61
N PRO A 454 1.75 5.34 -21.46
CA PRO A 454 2.26 3.97 -21.65
C PRO A 454 2.68 3.66 -23.08
N ARG A 455 2.14 4.38 -24.07
CA ARG A 455 2.56 4.22 -25.47
C ARG A 455 4.02 4.62 -25.69
N TYR A 456 4.54 5.58 -24.92
CA TYR A 456 5.95 5.97 -24.98
C TYR A 456 6.80 4.93 -24.26
N VAL A 457 6.38 4.48 -23.07
CA VAL A 457 7.05 3.38 -22.33
C VAL A 457 7.11 2.10 -23.17
N LYS A 458 6.04 1.76 -23.89
CA LYS A 458 6.01 0.61 -24.79
C LYS A 458 6.94 0.77 -25.99
N ALA A 459 7.10 2.00 -26.48
CA ALA A 459 7.95 2.27 -27.63
C ALA A 459 9.44 2.25 -27.25
N ASP A 460 9.76 2.86 -26.12
CA ASP A 460 11.09 2.90 -25.51
C ASP A 460 10.90 3.10 -24.00
N PRO A 461 11.15 2.07 -23.16
CA PRO A 461 10.94 2.18 -21.72
C PRO A 461 11.77 3.26 -21.05
N LEU A 462 12.99 3.53 -21.55
CA LEU A 462 13.87 4.53 -20.98
C LEU A 462 13.36 5.94 -21.30
N GLU A 463 13.06 6.21 -22.56
CA GLU A 463 12.53 7.52 -22.97
C GLU A 463 11.09 7.75 -22.44
N GLY A 464 10.29 6.70 -22.36
CA GLY A 464 8.97 6.74 -21.73
C GLY A 464 9.04 7.07 -20.24
N GLY A 465 9.98 6.47 -19.50
CA GLY A 465 10.21 6.77 -18.09
C GLY A 465 10.63 8.23 -17.87
N LYS A 466 11.57 8.75 -18.69
CA LYS A 466 11.95 10.17 -18.67
C LYS A 466 10.76 11.08 -18.97
N GLN A 467 9.94 10.71 -19.95
CA GLN A 467 8.78 11.50 -20.34
C GLN A 467 7.73 11.57 -19.23
N ALA A 468 7.49 10.48 -18.49
CA ALA A 468 6.56 10.48 -17.35
C ALA A 468 6.97 11.52 -16.29
N VAL A 469 8.25 11.53 -15.90
CA VAL A 469 8.79 12.53 -14.97
C VAL A 469 8.68 13.96 -15.54
N ALA A 470 9.00 14.14 -16.82
CA ALA A 470 8.93 15.44 -17.48
C ALA A 470 7.50 15.98 -17.63
N GLU A 471 6.51 15.10 -17.82
CA GLU A 471 5.09 15.44 -17.87
C GLU A 471 4.59 15.91 -16.51
N ALA A 472 4.84 15.14 -15.45
CA ALA A 472 4.51 15.52 -14.08
C ALA A 472 5.15 16.86 -13.69
N PHE A 473 6.44 17.06 -14.00
CA PHE A 473 7.14 18.31 -13.74
C PHE A 473 6.48 19.51 -14.45
N ARG A 474 6.07 19.33 -15.71
CA ARG A 474 5.44 20.39 -16.52
C ARG A 474 4.04 20.72 -16.03
N ASN A 475 3.25 19.72 -15.66
CA ASN A 475 1.90 19.89 -15.10
C ASN A 475 1.95 20.72 -13.82
N LEU A 476 2.87 20.40 -12.90
CA LEU A 476 3.09 21.18 -11.68
C LEU A 476 3.54 22.63 -11.98
N CYS A 477 4.50 22.81 -12.90
CA CYS A 477 4.94 24.16 -13.27
C CYS A 477 3.82 25.00 -13.91
N ALA A 478 2.92 24.38 -14.66
CA ALA A 478 1.82 25.07 -15.34
C ALA A 478 0.81 25.70 -14.37
N VAL A 479 0.70 25.17 -13.15
CA VAL A 479 -0.12 25.75 -12.07
C VAL A 479 0.70 26.66 -11.13
N GLY A 480 1.95 26.99 -11.50
CA GLY A 480 2.83 27.87 -10.73
C GLY A 480 3.53 27.20 -9.55
N ALA A 481 3.43 25.88 -9.41
CA ALA A 481 4.12 25.15 -8.36
C ALA A 481 5.60 24.94 -8.73
N LYS A 482 6.45 24.84 -7.71
CA LYS A 482 7.83 24.40 -7.85
C LYS A 482 7.89 22.91 -7.51
N PRO A 483 8.21 22.02 -8.47
CA PRO A 483 8.39 20.60 -8.18
C PRO A 483 9.50 20.37 -7.15
N ILE A 484 9.27 19.44 -6.23
CA ILE A 484 10.14 19.14 -5.08
C ILE A 484 10.79 17.78 -5.25
#